data_AF-A0A3M1WH79-F1
#
_entry.id   AF-A0A3M1WH79-F1
#
_cell.length_a   1.000
_cell.length_b   1.000
_cell.length_c   1.000
_cell.angle_alpha   90.00
_cell.angle_beta   90.00
_cell.angle_gamma   90.00
#
_symmetry.space_group_name_H-M   'P 1'
#
loop_
_entity.id
_entity.type
_entity.pdbx_description
1 polymer ?
#
loop_
_entity_poly.entity_id
_entity_poly.type
_entity_poly.pdbx_seq_one_letter_code
_entity_poly.pdbx_strand_id
1 'polypeptide(L)'
;CGLNLVTHSHGLLSRSEAENHAVISHDVRRAQCIAIDEAHNFLNPKSSRTRSLLGNMADHVVLFTATPINKGVRDLISIVELLGADNLDDEALKLFDELALRMRRQRNQFVLRDDERRRLRAIVGRFTLRRTKRDLKLQAQRHPEAFVDDDNQPCTYPEHVAHTYETRETVEDQELAEQIRELAGRLKGMVNLGKGIEFPESLRGMASPEKFVSARLKSAAALAYYHVMSALRSSRPALVEHILGTDEACRRFGLDASLKPTPTGNILRSLDGIIGQVHPSNVAELLPTWLLDKQAHAAAVREEIEIYEQILARVERMSDARDRGKARQLLKLHRRHPSLIAFDSCLISLAWIRRLLLDSGCESPVIVATGANPQSRRKVAKLLAPGSKTRRLIVLCSDALSEGINLQKASAVVMLDMPSVIRVAEQRIGRVDRLNSPHARVEIWWPKDSPSFALKTDAKFIRRHRDVAAILG
;
A
#
# COMPACT_ATOMS: atom_id res chain seq x y z
N CYS A 1 -36.35 14.01 0.61
CA CYS A 1 -35.55 15.01 1.36
C CYS A 1 -34.68 15.76 0.36
N GLY A 2 -34.96 17.04 0.09
CA GLY A 2 -34.29 17.86 -0.94
C GLY A 2 -32.87 18.30 -0.56
N LEU A 3 -32.04 17.38 -0.07
CA LEU A 3 -30.63 17.64 0.20
C LEU A 3 -29.84 17.51 -1.10
N ASN A 4 -29.19 18.59 -1.54
CA ASN A 4 -28.27 18.55 -2.68
C ASN A 4 -26.97 17.84 -2.25
N LEU A 5 -26.83 16.58 -2.65
CA LEU A 5 -25.61 15.81 -2.44
C LEU A 5 -24.64 16.07 -3.60
N VAL A 6 -23.49 16.69 -3.31
CA VAL A 6 -22.41 16.88 -4.28
C VAL A 6 -21.30 15.86 -3.98
N THR A 7 -20.94 15.06 -4.97
CA THR A 7 -19.89 14.03 -4.83
C THR A 7 -18.63 14.42 -5.58
N HIS A 8 -17.49 14.42 -4.89
CA HIS A 8 -16.18 14.66 -5.50
C HIS A 8 -15.24 13.48 -5.26
N SER A 9 -14.38 13.19 -6.24
CA SER A 9 -13.33 12.18 -6.05
C SER A 9 -12.11 12.78 -5.35
N HIS A 10 -11.45 11.97 -4.49
CA HIS A 10 -10.22 12.40 -3.81
C HIS A 10 -9.10 12.83 -4.76
N GLY A 11 -9.04 12.27 -5.97
CA GLY A 11 -8.00 12.56 -6.95
C GLY A 11 -8.02 14.02 -7.41
N LEU A 12 -9.21 14.60 -7.55
CA LEU A 12 -9.38 15.99 -7.98
C LEU A 12 -8.97 17.00 -6.91
N LEU A 13 -9.03 16.63 -5.63
CA LEU A 13 -8.50 17.44 -4.52
C LEU A 13 -6.97 17.50 -4.49
N SER A 14 -6.28 16.58 -5.17
CA SER A 14 -4.82 16.48 -5.13
C SER A 14 -4.08 17.23 -6.24
N ARG A 15 -4.80 17.67 -7.29
CA ARG A 15 -4.23 18.36 -8.46
C ARG A 15 -4.65 19.83 -8.42
N SER A 16 -3.78 20.69 -7.91
CA SER A 16 -4.03 22.14 -7.81
C SER A 16 -4.18 22.84 -9.17
N GLU A 17 -3.67 22.24 -10.25
CA GLU A 17 -3.71 22.78 -11.62
C GLU A 17 -4.94 22.35 -12.43
N ALA A 18 -5.82 21.52 -11.87
CA ALA A 18 -7.05 21.15 -12.56
C ALA A 18 -8.04 22.32 -12.51
N GLU A 19 -8.68 22.67 -13.65
CA GLU A 19 -9.73 23.72 -13.73
C GLU A 19 -10.81 23.54 -12.64
N ASN A 20 -11.09 22.30 -12.27
CA ASN A 20 -12.10 21.96 -11.27
C ASN A 20 -11.64 22.10 -9.80
N HIS A 21 -10.35 22.34 -9.52
CA HIS A 21 -9.85 22.41 -8.14
C HIS A 21 -10.43 23.59 -7.36
N ALA A 22 -10.60 24.73 -8.04
CA ALA A 22 -11.19 25.93 -7.44
C ALA A 22 -12.66 25.70 -7.08
N VAL A 23 -13.42 25.04 -7.96
CA VAL A 23 -14.83 24.67 -7.75
C VAL A 23 -14.96 23.73 -6.57
N ILE A 24 -14.20 22.63 -6.56
CA ILE A 24 -14.27 21.63 -5.48
C ILE A 24 -13.84 22.25 -4.15
N SER A 25 -12.81 23.10 -4.15
CA SER A 25 -12.38 23.79 -2.92
C SER A 25 -13.42 24.81 -2.44
N HIS A 26 -14.21 25.39 -3.33
CA HIS A 26 -15.34 26.25 -2.96
C HIS A 26 -16.48 25.42 -2.38
N ASP A 27 -16.86 24.32 -3.02
CA ASP A 27 -17.88 23.38 -2.55
C ASP A 27 -17.54 22.83 -1.15
N VAL A 28 -16.31 22.36 -0.95
CA VAL A 28 -15.82 21.88 0.35
C VAL A 28 -15.84 22.97 1.41
N ARG A 29 -15.47 24.22 1.08
CA ARG A 29 -15.48 25.32 2.05
C ARG A 29 -16.87 25.75 2.48
N ARG A 30 -17.86 25.66 1.58
CA ARG A 30 -19.25 26.11 1.83
C ARG A 30 -20.18 24.99 2.26
N ALA A 31 -19.73 23.74 2.24
CA ALA A 31 -20.50 22.61 2.70
C ALA A 31 -20.86 22.78 4.18
N GLN A 32 -22.14 22.61 4.53
CA GLN A 32 -22.61 22.57 5.92
C GLN A 32 -22.32 21.21 6.56
N CYS A 33 -22.36 20.14 5.75
CA CYS A 33 -22.06 18.78 6.16
C CYS A 33 -21.03 18.17 5.21
N ILE A 34 -20.02 17.52 5.75
CA ILE A 34 -18.98 16.81 4.99
C ILE A 34 -18.95 15.35 5.39
N ALA A 35 -19.09 14.47 4.41
CA ALA A 35 -18.91 13.04 4.54
C ALA A 35 -17.67 12.62 3.75
N ILE A 36 -16.67 12.04 4.42
CA ILE A 36 -15.43 11.60 3.78
C ILE A 36 -15.36 10.08 3.84
N ASP A 37 -15.47 9.44 2.67
CA ASP A 37 -15.16 8.02 2.54
C ASP A 37 -13.65 7.79 2.56
N GLU A 38 -13.21 6.62 3.01
CA GLU A 38 -11.80 6.25 3.13
C GLU A 38 -10.91 7.36 3.72
N ALA A 39 -11.37 7.95 4.84
CA ALA A 39 -10.78 9.14 5.50
C ALA A 39 -9.30 9.01 5.85
N HIS A 40 -8.80 7.77 5.92
CA HIS A 40 -7.39 7.45 6.07
C HIS A 40 -6.49 8.04 4.96
N ASN A 41 -7.07 8.46 3.83
CA ASN A 41 -6.39 9.17 2.76
C ASN A 41 -5.96 10.59 3.16
N PHE A 42 -6.55 11.15 4.21
CA PHE A 42 -6.35 12.55 4.62
C PHE A 42 -5.42 12.68 5.84
N LEU A 43 -4.78 11.60 6.30
CA LEU A 43 -3.94 11.57 7.50
C LEU A 43 -2.63 12.37 7.42
N ASN A 44 -2.20 12.81 6.23
CA ASN A 44 -0.99 13.61 6.09
C ASN A 44 -1.34 15.11 6.02
N PRO A 45 -1.17 15.88 7.11
CA PRO A 45 -1.55 17.31 7.15
C PRO A 45 -0.78 18.16 6.14
N LYS A 46 0.39 17.69 5.67
CA LYS A 46 1.19 18.40 4.66
C LYS A 46 0.68 18.19 3.22
N SER A 47 -0.17 17.20 2.99
CA SER A 47 -0.65 16.91 1.64
C SER A 47 -1.60 18.01 1.15
N SER A 48 -1.53 18.37 -0.14
CA SER A 48 -2.44 19.36 -0.74
C SER A 48 -3.91 18.98 -0.49
N ARG A 49 -4.26 17.71 -0.72
CA ARG A 49 -5.60 17.16 -0.48
C ARG A 49 -6.09 17.37 0.97
N THR A 50 -5.25 17.10 1.98
CA THR A 50 -5.64 17.31 3.39
C THR A 50 -5.80 18.80 3.70
N ARG A 51 -4.91 19.66 3.19
CA ARG A 51 -5.01 21.10 3.41
C ARG A 51 -6.27 21.70 2.82
N SER A 52 -6.69 21.24 1.63
CA SER A 52 -7.96 21.67 1.02
C SER A 52 -9.18 21.28 1.86
N LEU A 53 -9.06 20.23 2.68
CA LEU A 53 -10.13 19.78 3.57
C LEU A 53 -10.10 20.49 4.93
N LEU A 54 -8.94 20.71 5.53
CA LEU A 54 -8.82 21.31 6.88
C LEU A 54 -9.35 22.75 6.97
N GLY A 55 -9.49 23.45 5.85
CA GLY A 55 -10.06 24.81 5.80
C GLY A 55 -11.58 24.85 5.58
N ASN A 56 -12.29 23.73 5.77
CA ASN A 56 -13.74 23.69 5.63
C ASN A 56 -14.47 24.42 6.78
N MET A 57 -15.68 24.91 6.53
CA MET A 57 -16.55 25.54 7.53
C MET A 57 -17.78 24.68 7.84
N ALA A 58 -17.67 23.35 7.71
CA ALA A 58 -18.80 22.46 7.91
C ALA A 58 -19.15 22.36 9.40
N ASP A 59 -20.43 22.49 9.72
CA ASP A 59 -20.97 22.28 11.07
C ASP A 59 -20.87 20.80 11.49
N HIS A 60 -20.90 19.89 10.50
CA HIS A 60 -20.87 18.45 10.73
C HIS A 60 -19.88 17.73 9.81
N VAL A 61 -18.94 16.98 10.39
CA VAL A 61 -17.97 16.15 9.67
C VAL A 61 -18.15 14.68 10.07
N VAL A 62 -18.36 13.82 9.07
CA VAL A 62 -18.47 12.36 9.24
C VAL A 62 -17.35 11.68 8.46
N LEU A 63 -16.55 10.88 9.16
CA LEU A 63 -15.44 10.14 8.58
C LEU A 63 -15.78 8.65 8.49
N PHE A 64 -15.75 8.09 7.29
CA PHE A 64 -15.84 6.66 7.06
C PHE A 64 -14.44 6.10 6.78
N THR A 65 -14.04 5.09 7.55
CA THR A 65 -12.79 4.37 7.29
C THR A 65 -12.88 2.98 7.90
N ALA A 66 -12.54 1.97 7.11
CA ALA A 66 -12.37 0.61 7.64
C ALA A 66 -11.14 0.53 8.57
N THR A 67 -10.17 1.43 8.36
CA THR A 67 -8.83 1.39 8.98
C THR A 67 -8.47 2.76 9.55
N PRO A 68 -8.98 3.14 10.73
CA PRO A 68 -8.65 4.45 11.33
C PRO A 68 -7.17 4.51 11.79
N ILE A 69 -6.47 3.38 11.88
CA ILE A 69 -5.05 3.31 12.26
C ILE A 69 -4.28 2.49 11.22
N ASN A 70 -3.39 3.13 10.44
CA ASN A 70 -2.64 2.47 9.37
C ASN A 70 -1.15 2.25 9.71
N LYS A 71 -0.49 3.28 10.22
CA LYS A 71 0.95 3.37 10.48
C LYS A 71 1.26 3.41 11.98
N GLY A 72 0.32 3.89 12.80
CA GLY A 72 0.42 3.95 14.25
C GLY A 72 -0.44 5.07 14.84
N VAL A 73 -0.20 5.40 16.10
CA VAL A 73 -1.00 6.36 16.91
C VAL A 73 -1.16 7.73 16.26
N ARG A 74 -0.15 8.18 15.50
CA ARG A 74 -0.22 9.45 14.78
C ARG A 74 -1.42 9.55 13.84
N ASP A 75 -1.85 8.43 13.28
CA ASP A 75 -3.02 8.41 12.40
C ASP A 75 -4.29 8.74 13.17
N LEU A 76 -4.42 8.28 14.43
CA LEU A 76 -5.54 8.67 15.29
C LEU A 76 -5.54 10.17 15.57
N ILE A 77 -4.37 10.72 15.89
CA ILE A 77 -4.21 12.17 16.12
C ILE A 77 -4.68 12.94 14.89
N SER A 78 -4.26 12.51 13.69
CA SER A 78 -4.68 13.18 12.46
C SER A 78 -6.16 12.99 12.12
N ILE A 79 -6.80 11.87 12.50
CA ILE A 79 -8.26 11.72 12.38
C ILE A 79 -8.97 12.70 13.32
N VAL A 80 -8.46 12.83 14.54
CA VAL A 80 -8.99 13.75 15.54
C VAL A 80 -8.84 15.21 15.10
N GLU A 81 -7.68 15.59 14.56
CA GLU A 81 -7.46 16.91 13.95
C GLU A 81 -8.46 17.18 12.81
N LEU A 82 -8.79 16.18 12.00
CA LEU A 82 -9.79 16.30 10.92
C LEU A 82 -11.23 16.45 11.43
N LEU A 83 -11.55 15.93 12.63
CA LEU A 83 -12.84 16.13 13.28
C LEU A 83 -12.95 17.50 13.96
N GLY A 84 -11.84 18.24 14.11
CA GLY A 84 -11.79 19.54 14.77
C GLY A 84 -11.43 19.42 16.25
N ALA A 85 -10.50 20.26 16.71
CA ALA A 85 -10.00 20.26 18.09
C ALA A 85 -11.06 20.66 19.12
N ASP A 86 -12.05 21.46 18.71
CA ASP A 86 -13.15 21.93 19.57
C ASP A 86 -14.06 20.79 20.05
N ASN A 87 -13.97 19.61 19.44
CA ASN A 87 -14.70 18.41 19.82
C ASN A 87 -14.01 17.57 20.91
N LEU A 88 -12.88 18.03 21.46
CA LEU A 88 -12.08 17.32 22.47
C LEU A 88 -12.09 18.06 23.81
N ASP A 89 -12.06 17.29 24.90
CA ASP A 89 -11.86 17.84 26.24
C ASP A 89 -10.37 18.12 26.52
N ASP A 90 -10.09 18.95 27.53
CA ASP A 90 -8.73 19.33 27.94
C ASP A 90 -7.85 18.11 28.29
N GLU A 91 -8.47 17.04 28.80
CA GLU A 91 -7.74 15.82 29.15
C GLU A 91 -7.26 15.08 27.91
N ALA A 92 -8.09 14.99 26.87
CA ALA A 92 -7.73 14.42 25.59
C ALA A 92 -6.61 15.23 24.91
N LEU A 93 -6.72 16.55 24.91
CA LEU A 93 -5.70 17.44 24.35
C LEU A 93 -4.34 17.22 25.02
N LYS A 94 -4.29 17.19 26.36
CA LYS A 94 -3.06 16.92 27.13
C LYS A 94 -2.45 15.57 26.77
N LEU A 95 -3.26 14.52 26.69
CA LEU A 95 -2.77 13.19 26.31
C LEU A 95 -2.17 13.21 24.89
N PHE A 96 -2.83 13.84 23.93
CA PHE A 96 -2.31 13.93 22.56
C PHE A 96 -0.99 14.71 22.49
N ASP A 97 -0.85 15.79 23.25
CA ASP A 97 0.40 16.56 23.34
C ASP A 97 1.54 15.76 23.97
N GLU A 98 1.29 15.07 25.09
CA GLU A 98 2.27 14.19 25.75
C GLU A 98 2.76 13.08 24.80
N LEU A 99 1.82 12.45 24.10
CA LEU A 99 2.10 11.43 23.11
C LEU A 99 2.90 12.00 21.94
N ALA A 100 2.51 13.15 21.40
CA ALA A 100 3.22 13.80 20.31
C ALA A 100 4.67 14.13 20.69
N LEU A 101 4.89 14.66 21.90
CA LEU A 101 6.22 14.94 22.44
C LEU A 101 7.05 13.66 22.60
N ARG A 102 6.48 12.60 23.17
CA ARG A 102 7.21 11.35 23.36
C ARG A 102 7.50 10.63 22.06
N MET A 103 6.58 10.68 21.10
CA MET A 103 6.80 10.18 19.74
C MET A 103 7.97 10.91 19.05
N ARG A 104 8.07 12.23 19.21
CA ARG A 104 9.22 13.01 18.70
C ARG A 104 10.54 12.57 19.32
N ARG A 105 10.57 12.26 20.64
CA ARG A 105 11.76 11.81 21.36
C ARG A 105 12.16 10.36 21.02
N GLN A 106 11.21 9.43 21.05
CA GLN A 106 11.46 7.98 20.93
C GLN A 106 11.46 7.46 19.48
N ARG A 107 10.91 8.22 18.52
CA ARG A 107 10.88 7.90 17.08
C ARG A 107 10.51 6.43 16.81
N ASN A 108 11.46 5.62 16.35
CA ASN A 108 11.24 4.22 15.95
C ASN A 108 11.09 3.25 17.14
N GLN A 109 11.44 3.68 18.36
CA GLN A 109 11.30 2.90 19.60
C GLN A 109 10.03 3.26 20.36
N PHE A 110 9.21 4.18 19.84
CA PHE A 110 7.97 4.56 20.50
C PHE A 110 7.03 3.37 20.65
N VAL A 111 6.58 3.14 21.87
CA VAL A 111 5.58 2.13 22.23
C VAL A 111 4.58 2.82 23.14
N LEU A 112 3.29 2.62 22.91
CA LEU A 112 2.28 3.05 23.87
C LEU A 112 2.33 2.19 25.13
N ARG A 113 2.27 2.83 26.30
CA ARG A 113 2.04 2.16 27.59
C ARG A 113 0.57 1.75 27.71
N ASP A 114 0.28 0.80 28.57
CA ASP A 114 -1.07 0.24 28.70
C ASP A 114 -2.10 1.24 29.23
N ASP A 115 -1.69 2.17 30.11
CA ASP A 115 -2.52 3.29 30.56
C ASP A 115 -2.83 4.26 29.41
N GLU A 116 -1.84 4.62 28.61
CA GLU A 116 -2.01 5.49 27.43
C GLU A 116 -2.95 4.85 26.39
N ARG A 117 -2.81 3.54 26.16
CA ARG A 117 -3.70 2.76 25.27
C ARG A 117 -5.15 2.84 25.74
N ARG A 118 -5.39 2.66 27.06
CA ARG A 118 -6.74 2.72 27.63
C ARG A 118 -7.36 4.10 27.51
N ARG A 119 -6.61 5.15 27.86
CA ARG A 119 -7.09 6.55 27.77
C ARG A 119 -7.37 6.94 26.31
N LEU A 120 -6.46 6.63 25.39
CA LEU A 120 -6.67 6.85 23.95
C LEU A 120 -7.92 6.13 23.45
N ARG A 121 -8.12 4.85 23.82
CA ARG A 121 -9.33 4.11 23.44
C ARG A 121 -10.59 4.78 23.95
N ALA A 122 -10.60 5.25 25.21
CA ALA A 122 -11.76 5.92 25.78
C ALA A 122 -12.12 7.21 25.03
N ILE A 123 -11.11 8.02 24.69
CA ILE A 123 -11.29 9.26 23.92
C ILE A 123 -11.81 8.93 22.52
N VAL A 124 -11.10 8.06 21.79
CA VAL A 124 -11.47 7.68 20.41
C VAL A 124 -12.85 7.05 20.35
N GLY A 125 -13.22 6.25 21.35
CA GLY A 125 -14.53 5.62 21.44
C GLY A 125 -15.71 6.59 21.56
N ARG A 126 -15.52 7.82 22.08
CA ARG A 126 -16.61 8.80 22.23
C ARG A 126 -17.16 9.31 20.91
N PHE A 127 -16.32 9.40 19.88
CA PHE A 127 -16.68 9.91 18.55
C PHE A 127 -16.57 8.85 17.45
N THR A 128 -16.30 7.59 17.81
CA THR A 128 -16.19 6.48 16.85
C THR A 128 -17.33 5.50 17.02
N LEU A 129 -18.18 5.39 16.00
CA LEU A 129 -19.09 4.26 15.85
C LEU A 129 -18.37 3.12 15.12
N ARG A 130 -17.92 2.10 15.84
CA ARG A 130 -17.29 0.90 15.26
C ARG A 130 -18.12 -0.33 15.59
N ARG A 131 -18.58 -1.03 14.55
CA ARG A 131 -19.21 -2.35 14.65
C ARG A 131 -18.23 -3.39 14.16
N THR A 132 -17.91 -4.39 14.98
CA THR A 132 -17.03 -5.48 14.55
C THR A 132 -17.82 -6.55 13.82
N LYS A 133 -17.13 -7.39 13.04
CA LYS A 133 -17.76 -8.55 12.39
C LYS A 133 -18.34 -9.52 13.42
N ARG A 134 -17.72 -9.63 14.60
CA ARG A 134 -18.23 -10.45 15.70
C ARG A 134 -19.58 -9.90 16.19
N ASP A 135 -19.69 -8.59 16.36
CA ASP A 135 -20.95 -7.95 16.78
C ASP A 135 -22.04 -8.18 15.74
N LEU A 136 -21.72 -7.98 14.45
CA LEU A 136 -22.66 -8.19 13.35
C LEU A 136 -23.08 -9.65 13.21
N LYS A 137 -22.17 -10.62 13.40
CA LYS A 137 -22.51 -12.05 13.46
C LYS A 137 -23.47 -12.36 14.61
N LEU A 138 -23.22 -11.80 15.79
CA LEU A 138 -24.10 -11.98 16.95
C LEU A 138 -25.47 -11.33 16.72
N GLN A 139 -25.54 -10.18 16.06
CA GLN A 139 -26.80 -9.55 15.66
C GLN A 139 -27.56 -10.41 14.64
N ALA A 140 -26.88 -10.92 13.62
CA ALA A 140 -27.48 -11.83 12.63
C ALA A 140 -28.02 -13.12 13.27
N GLN A 141 -27.38 -13.62 14.34
CA GLN A 141 -27.89 -14.76 15.11
C GLN A 141 -29.15 -14.42 15.93
N ARG A 142 -29.25 -13.18 16.44
CA ARG A 142 -30.40 -12.73 17.26
C ARG A 142 -31.60 -12.31 16.43
N HIS A 143 -31.36 -11.76 15.24
CA HIS A 143 -32.36 -11.20 14.34
C HIS A 143 -32.16 -11.73 12.91
N PRO A 144 -32.23 -13.06 12.68
CA PRO A 144 -31.93 -13.65 11.37
C PRO A 144 -32.78 -13.07 10.24
N GLU A 145 -34.02 -12.68 10.51
CA GLU A 145 -34.94 -12.04 9.57
C GLU A 145 -34.46 -10.67 9.07
N ALA A 146 -33.64 -9.96 9.85
CA ALA A 146 -33.08 -8.67 9.46
C ALA A 146 -31.76 -8.79 8.66
N PHE A 147 -31.24 -10.02 8.51
CA PHE A 147 -29.97 -10.31 7.87
C PHE A 147 -30.16 -11.36 6.77
N VAL A 148 -31.00 -11.03 5.78
CA VAL A 148 -31.20 -11.82 4.56
C VAL A 148 -30.82 -11.01 3.32
N ASP A 149 -30.47 -11.68 2.22
CA ASP A 149 -30.30 -11.03 0.92
C ASP A 149 -31.64 -10.89 0.16
N ASP A 150 -31.57 -10.37 -1.06
CA ASP A 150 -32.72 -10.17 -1.95
C ASP A 150 -33.45 -11.49 -2.29
N ASP A 151 -32.79 -12.64 -2.15
CA ASP A 151 -33.33 -13.99 -2.37
C ASP A 151 -33.74 -14.67 -1.04
N ASN A 152 -33.85 -13.88 0.03
CA ASN A 152 -34.21 -14.31 1.38
C ASN A 152 -33.26 -15.35 2.00
N GLN A 153 -31.99 -15.38 1.55
CA GLN A 153 -30.96 -16.25 2.11
C GLN A 153 -30.26 -15.58 3.29
N PRO A 154 -29.99 -16.31 4.39
CA PRO A 154 -29.27 -15.77 5.53
C PRO A 154 -27.90 -15.21 5.15
N CYS A 155 -27.66 -13.95 5.52
CA CYS A 155 -26.42 -13.23 5.29
C CYS A 155 -25.57 -13.20 6.55
N THR A 156 -24.35 -13.72 6.47
CA THR A 156 -23.35 -13.63 7.52
C THR A 156 -21.94 -13.50 6.96
N TYR A 157 -21.04 -12.91 7.74
CA TYR A 157 -19.63 -12.86 7.35
C TYR A 157 -19.01 -14.27 7.35
N PRO A 158 -18.14 -14.59 6.39
CA PRO A 158 -17.44 -15.87 6.38
C PRO A 158 -16.51 -16.01 7.59
N GLU A 159 -16.16 -17.24 7.96
CA GLU A 159 -14.99 -17.50 8.82
C GLU A 159 -13.71 -17.39 8.00
N HIS A 160 -12.66 -16.83 8.60
CA HIS A 160 -11.36 -16.65 7.96
C HIS A 160 -10.45 -17.81 8.34
N VAL A 161 -9.93 -18.51 7.34
CA VAL A 161 -8.90 -19.53 7.55
C VAL A 161 -7.60 -19.05 6.94
N ALA A 162 -6.67 -18.61 7.80
CA ALA A 162 -5.37 -18.10 7.37
C ALA A 162 -4.37 -19.25 7.17
N HIS A 163 -3.69 -19.24 6.04
CA HIS A 163 -2.66 -20.21 5.68
C HIS A 163 -1.42 -19.51 5.14
N THR A 164 -0.29 -20.19 5.22
CA THR A 164 0.94 -19.77 4.54
C THR A 164 1.30 -20.75 3.43
N TYR A 165 2.02 -20.26 2.42
CA TYR A 165 2.57 -21.12 1.36
C TYR A 165 4.04 -20.82 1.10
N GLU A 166 4.79 -21.88 0.80
CA GLU A 166 6.19 -21.78 0.41
C GLU A 166 6.29 -21.27 -1.03
N THR A 167 7.13 -20.28 -1.25
CA THR A 167 7.45 -19.72 -2.57
C THR A 167 8.48 -20.57 -3.32
N ARG A 168 9.17 -21.50 -2.63
CA ARG A 168 10.03 -22.54 -3.22
C ARG A 168 11.26 -22.03 -3.96
N GLU A 169 11.92 -20.99 -3.43
CA GLU A 169 13.24 -20.60 -3.94
C GLU A 169 14.26 -21.72 -3.76
N THR A 170 15.19 -21.85 -4.71
CA THR A 170 16.35 -22.72 -4.55
C THR A 170 17.37 -22.12 -3.57
N VAL A 171 18.36 -22.90 -3.16
CA VAL A 171 19.48 -22.40 -2.34
C VAL A 171 20.27 -21.34 -3.11
N GLU A 172 20.56 -21.59 -4.39
CA GLU A 172 21.26 -20.64 -5.26
C GLU A 172 20.48 -19.32 -5.42
N ASP A 173 19.15 -19.38 -5.58
CA ASP A 173 18.33 -18.17 -5.64
C ASP A 173 18.39 -17.36 -4.33
N GLN A 174 18.45 -18.04 -3.18
CA GLN A 174 18.56 -17.38 -1.88
C GLN A 174 19.94 -16.73 -1.69
N GLU A 175 21.01 -17.36 -2.17
CA GLU A 175 22.36 -16.79 -2.16
C GLU A 175 22.46 -15.55 -3.07
N LEU A 176 21.91 -15.63 -4.29
CA LEU A 176 21.83 -14.49 -5.20
C LEU A 176 21.00 -13.34 -4.61
N ALA A 177 19.89 -13.64 -3.93
CA ALA A 177 19.07 -12.64 -3.26
C ALA A 177 19.83 -11.95 -2.10
N GLU A 178 20.68 -12.67 -1.37
CA GLU A 178 21.51 -12.07 -0.32
C GLU A 178 22.61 -11.18 -0.91
N GLN A 179 23.26 -11.59 -2.01
CA GLN A 179 24.20 -10.73 -2.74
C GLN A 179 23.52 -9.44 -3.24
N ILE A 180 22.29 -9.56 -3.77
CA ILE A 180 21.49 -8.39 -4.18
C ILE A 180 21.19 -7.51 -2.98
N ARG A 181 20.87 -8.08 -1.81
CA ARG A 181 20.62 -7.33 -0.58
C ARG A 181 21.83 -6.54 -0.12
N GLU A 182 23.01 -7.14 -0.16
CA GLU A 182 24.27 -6.48 0.19
C GLU A 182 24.58 -5.32 -0.76
N LEU A 183 24.44 -5.56 -2.08
CA LEU A 183 24.59 -4.53 -3.11
C LEU A 183 23.59 -3.39 -2.91
N ALA A 184 22.32 -3.71 -2.71
CA ALA A 184 21.27 -2.72 -2.45
C ALA A 184 21.55 -1.90 -1.17
N GLY A 185 22.23 -2.49 -0.17
CA GLY A 185 22.63 -1.83 1.06
C GLY A 185 23.67 -0.72 0.87
N ARG A 186 24.37 -0.72 -0.26
CA ARG A 186 25.39 0.28 -0.64
C ARG A 186 24.82 1.46 -1.43
N LEU A 187 23.56 1.38 -1.88
CA LEU A 187 22.92 2.43 -2.67
C LEU A 187 22.80 3.73 -1.86
N LYS A 188 23.14 4.86 -2.49
CA LYS A 188 22.94 6.21 -1.91
C LYS A 188 21.54 6.73 -2.24
N GLY A 189 20.92 6.20 -3.30
CA GLY A 189 19.60 6.58 -3.76
C GLY A 189 19.65 7.89 -4.52
N MET A 190 20.59 8.03 -5.45
CA MET A 190 20.89 9.28 -6.16
C MET A 190 19.67 9.85 -6.89
N VAL A 191 18.84 8.99 -7.51
CA VAL A 191 17.58 9.41 -8.15
C VAL A 191 16.64 10.13 -7.17
N ASN A 192 16.58 9.69 -5.90
CA ASN A 192 15.75 10.32 -4.87
C ASN A 192 16.30 11.67 -4.37
N LEU A 193 17.53 12.01 -4.76
CA LEU A 193 18.25 13.25 -4.44
C LEU A 193 18.46 14.15 -5.66
N GLY A 194 18.01 13.75 -6.86
CA GLY A 194 18.25 14.48 -8.12
C GLY A 194 17.57 15.86 -8.23
N LYS A 195 16.91 16.36 -7.18
CA LYS A 195 16.43 17.75 -7.07
C LYS A 195 17.22 18.57 -6.04
N GLY A 196 18.33 18.02 -5.53
CA GLY A 196 19.06 18.59 -4.41
C GLY A 196 18.37 18.42 -3.05
N ILE A 197 18.98 19.02 -2.04
CA ILE A 197 18.45 19.07 -0.67
C ILE A 197 18.38 20.54 -0.28
N GLU A 198 17.19 21.02 0.02
CA GLU A 198 16.97 22.36 0.57
C GLU A 198 16.32 22.24 1.94
N PHE A 199 16.81 23.03 2.90
CA PHE A 199 16.19 23.14 4.20
C PHE A 199 15.03 24.14 4.15
N PRO A 200 13.77 23.70 4.36
CA PRO A 200 12.62 24.59 4.26
C PRO A 200 12.66 25.72 5.30
N GLU A 201 12.35 26.95 4.90
CA GLU A 201 12.29 28.09 5.82
C GLU A 201 11.32 27.87 6.98
N SER A 202 10.20 27.19 6.71
CA SER A 202 9.18 26.83 7.71
C SER A 202 9.72 25.93 8.85
N LEU A 203 10.92 25.36 8.70
CA LEU A 203 11.56 24.52 9.72
C LEU A 203 12.66 25.25 10.51
N ARG A 204 13.00 26.51 10.15
CA ARG A 204 13.98 27.30 10.90
C ARG A 204 13.52 27.49 12.34
N GLY A 205 14.42 27.26 13.30
CA GLY A 205 14.12 27.30 14.73
C GLY A 205 13.31 26.11 15.27
N MET A 206 12.64 25.32 14.40
CA MET A 206 11.86 24.14 14.78
C MET A 206 12.61 22.82 14.63
N ALA A 207 13.56 22.75 13.70
CA ALA A 207 14.36 21.55 13.43
C ALA A 207 15.82 21.92 13.16
N SER A 208 16.73 20.99 13.47
CA SER A 208 18.15 21.15 13.14
C SER A 208 18.40 20.83 11.66
N PRO A 209 19.10 21.72 10.92
CA PRO A 209 19.52 21.46 9.55
C PRO A 209 20.34 20.17 9.39
N GLU A 210 21.25 19.87 10.31
CA GLU A 210 22.10 18.68 10.30
C GLU A 210 21.26 17.41 10.41
N LYS A 211 20.28 17.40 11.33
CA LYS A 211 19.36 16.27 11.49
C LYS A 211 18.46 16.11 10.27
N PHE A 212 18.08 17.20 9.61
CA PHE A 212 17.28 17.17 8.39
C PHE A 212 18.06 16.56 7.22
N VAL A 213 19.27 17.06 6.95
CA VAL A 213 20.16 16.55 5.89
C VAL A 213 20.46 15.07 6.12
N SER A 214 20.89 14.71 7.34
CA SER A 214 21.16 13.30 7.69
C SER A 214 19.94 12.40 7.48
N ALA A 215 18.75 12.87 7.85
CA ALA A 215 17.51 12.11 7.61
C ALA A 215 17.21 11.97 6.13
N ARG A 216 17.40 13.03 5.32
CA ARG A 216 17.13 13.01 3.88
C ARG A 216 18.04 12.04 3.13
N LEU A 217 19.33 12.05 3.45
CA LEU A 217 20.33 11.11 2.90
C LEU A 217 19.99 9.66 3.27
N LYS A 218 19.73 9.39 4.56
CA LYS A 218 19.33 8.06 5.03
C LYS A 218 18.03 7.57 4.39
N SER A 219 17.05 8.45 4.22
CA SER A 219 15.79 8.11 3.57
C SER A 219 15.95 7.82 2.08
N ALA A 220 16.81 8.55 1.36
CA ALA A 220 17.09 8.28 -0.05
C ALA A 220 17.68 6.88 -0.26
N ALA A 221 18.72 6.54 0.50
CA ALA A 221 19.35 5.21 0.50
C ALA A 221 18.35 4.11 0.89
N ALA A 222 17.59 4.31 1.98
CA ALA A 222 16.61 3.34 2.45
C ALA A 222 15.46 3.10 1.46
N LEU A 223 15.03 4.13 0.71
CA LEU A 223 14.02 3.98 -0.34
C LEU A 223 14.56 3.19 -1.53
N ALA A 224 15.78 3.49 -1.98
CA ALA A 224 16.43 2.73 -3.07
C ALA A 224 16.57 1.24 -2.70
N TYR A 225 17.09 0.95 -1.51
CA TYR A 225 17.15 -0.40 -0.94
C TYR A 225 15.77 -1.08 -0.93
N TYR A 226 14.75 -0.38 -0.41
CA TYR A 226 13.40 -0.92 -0.32
C TYR A 226 12.83 -1.26 -1.69
N HIS A 227 13.00 -0.39 -2.69
CA HIS A 227 12.47 -0.63 -4.03
C HIS A 227 13.12 -1.84 -4.71
N VAL A 228 14.44 -1.99 -4.61
CA VAL A 228 15.15 -3.18 -5.12
C VAL A 228 14.62 -4.45 -4.47
N MET A 229 14.61 -4.50 -3.13
CA MET A 229 14.23 -5.71 -2.41
C MET A 229 12.73 -6.01 -2.52
N SER A 230 11.88 -4.98 -2.56
CA SER A 230 10.44 -5.16 -2.77
C SER A 230 10.11 -5.67 -4.17
N ALA A 231 10.82 -5.19 -5.19
CA ALA A 231 10.66 -5.66 -6.56
C ALA A 231 11.14 -7.12 -6.70
N LEU A 232 12.32 -7.45 -6.15
CA LEU A 232 12.85 -8.82 -6.11
C LEU A 232 11.88 -9.79 -5.42
N ARG A 233 11.31 -9.38 -4.29
CA ARG A 233 10.30 -10.17 -3.56
C ARG A 233 9.03 -10.38 -4.37
N SER A 234 8.62 -9.42 -5.19
CA SER A 234 7.43 -9.57 -6.03
C SER A 234 7.67 -10.56 -7.17
N SER A 235 8.68 -10.34 -8.02
CA SER A 235 9.07 -11.30 -9.06
C SER A 235 10.40 -10.91 -9.72
N ARG A 236 11.01 -11.85 -10.46
CA ARG A 236 12.21 -11.56 -11.27
C ARG A 236 11.95 -10.45 -12.30
N PRO A 237 10.86 -10.47 -13.10
CA PRO A 237 10.51 -9.35 -13.99
C PRO A 237 10.31 -8.01 -13.30
N ALA A 238 9.79 -7.99 -12.06
CA ALA A 238 9.59 -6.73 -11.34
C ALA A 238 10.91 -6.02 -11.01
N LEU A 239 11.95 -6.76 -10.63
CA LEU A 239 13.27 -6.14 -10.41
C LEU A 239 13.93 -5.72 -11.73
N VAL A 240 13.79 -6.51 -12.80
CA VAL A 240 14.26 -6.08 -14.14
C VAL A 240 13.55 -4.81 -14.59
N GLU A 241 12.24 -4.71 -14.39
CA GLU A 241 11.47 -3.49 -14.70
C GLU A 241 11.94 -2.30 -13.86
N HIS A 242 12.22 -2.49 -12.58
CA HIS A 242 12.75 -1.43 -11.73
C HIS A 242 14.07 -0.86 -12.30
N ILE A 243 14.97 -1.74 -12.76
CA ILE A 243 16.30 -1.35 -13.22
C ILE A 243 16.26 -0.78 -14.66
N LEU A 244 15.63 -1.49 -15.59
CA LEU A 244 15.68 -1.22 -17.04
C LEU A 244 14.42 -0.58 -17.62
N GLY A 245 13.31 -0.62 -16.88
CA GLY A 245 12.01 -0.12 -17.31
C GLY A 245 11.07 -1.18 -17.88
N THR A 246 9.81 -0.79 -18.03
CA THR A 246 8.71 -1.66 -18.47
C THR A 246 8.98 -2.28 -19.85
N ASP A 247 9.39 -1.49 -20.85
CA ASP A 247 9.52 -1.97 -22.23
C ASP A 247 10.58 -3.08 -22.35
N GLU A 248 11.73 -2.88 -21.72
CA GLU A 248 12.84 -3.84 -21.74
C GLU A 248 12.50 -5.10 -20.94
N ALA A 249 11.84 -4.97 -19.79
CA ALA A 249 11.35 -6.11 -19.05
C ALA A 249 10.30 -6.90 -19.85
N CYS A 250 9.34 -6.24 -20.48
CA CYS A 250 8.36 -6.89 -21.35
C CYS A 250 9.02 -7.64 -22.50
N ARG A 251 10.02 -7.04 -23.15
CA ARG A 251 10.81 -7.68 -24.21
C ARG A 251 11.52 -8.95 -23.72
N ARG A 252 12.20 -8.88 -22.57
CA ARG A 252 12.97 -10.01 -22.01
C ARG A 252 12.10 -11.18 -21.56
N PHE A 253 10.92 -10.90 -21.02
CA PHE A 253 10.01 -11.93 -20.49
C PHE A 253 8.86 -12.29 -21.44
N GLY A 254 8.84 -11.75 -22.66
CA GLY A 254 7.80 -12.02 -23.66
C GLY A 254 6.40 -11.58 -23.19
N LEU A 255 6.32 -10.42 -22.53
CA LEU A 255 5.08 -9.85 -22.00
C LEU A 255 4.57 -8.72 -22.88
N ASP A 256 3.26 -8.51 -22.87
CA ASP A 256 2.63 -7.39 -23.57
C ASP A 256 2.88 -6.06 -22.83
N ALA A 257 3.51 -5.11 -23.51
CA ALA A 257 3.78 -3.77 -22.98
C ALA A 257 2.50 -2.95 -22.71
N SER A 258 1.37 -3.28 -23.35
CA SER A 258 0.08 -2.62 -23.14
C SER A 258 -0.53 -2.84 -21.73
N LEU A 259 0.08 -3.71 -20.93
CA LEU A 259 -0.30 -3.99 -19.54
C LEU A 259 -0.38 -2.71 -18.68
N LYS A 260 0.46 -1.72 -18.97
CA LYS A 260 0.55 -0.47 -18.23
C LYS A 260 0.34 0.73 -19.17
N PRO A 261 -0.50 1.71 -18.79
CA PRO A 261 -0.69 2.92 -19.57
C PRO A 261 0.54 3.84 -19.53
N THR A 262 1.38 3.70 -18.50
CA THR A 262 2.61 4.49 -18.35
C THR A 262 3.74 3.57 -17.92
N PRO A 263 4.87 3.56 -18.66
CA PRO A 263 6.07 2.84 -18.24
C PRO A 263 6.53 3.28 -16.85
N THR A 264 7.11 2.35 -16.10
CA THR A 264 7.60 2.59 -14.74
C THR A 264 9.02 2.04 -14.59
N GLY A 265 9.75 2.50 -13.56
CA GLY A 265 11.11 2.05 -13.29
C GLY A 265 12.13 2.77 -14.18
N ASN A 266 13.06 2.00 -14.75
CA ASN A 266 14.20 2.50 -15.52
C ASN A 266 15.13 3.40 -14.69
N ILE A 267 15.61 2.86 -13.57
CA ILE A 267 16.55 3.55 -12.70
C ILE A 267 17.87 3.84 -13.41
N LEU A 268 18.37 2.95 -14.28
CA LEU A 268 19.62 3.20 -14.99
C LEU A 268 19.53 4.46 -15.88
N ARG A 269 18.48 4.59 -16.71
CA ARG A 269 18.26 5.81 -17.51
C ARG A 269 18.07 7.05 -16.64
N SER A 270 17.42 6.89 -15.48
CA SER A 270 17.22 8.00 -14.54
C SER A 270 18.54 8.47 -13.93
N LEU A 271 19.46 7.54 -13.63
CA LEU A 271 20.81 7.83 -13.14
C LEU A 271 21.65 8.50 -14.22
N ASP A 272 21.65 7.95 -15.44
CA ASP A 272 22.36 8.56 -16.58
C ASP A 272 21.93 10.00 -16.82
N GLY A 273 20.62 10.25 -16.72
CA GLY A 273 20.02 11.57 -16.89
C GLY A 273 20.43 12.60 -15.85
N ILE A 274 21.05 12.22 -14.72
CA ILE A 274 21.48 13.13 -13.65
C ILE A 274 23.00 13.22 -13.50
N ILE A 275 23.80 12.54 -14.33
CA ILE A 275 25.27 12.55 -14.20
C ILE A 275 25.81 13.99 -14.18
N GLY A 276 26.60 14.32 -13.16
CA GLY A 276 27.20 15.65 -12.97
C GLY A 276 26.22 16.80 -12.68
N GLN A 277 24.93 16.52 -12.48
CA GLN A 277 23.93 17.54 -12.12
C GLN A 277 23.92 17.77 -10.61
N VAL A 278 24.49 18.90 -10.19
CA VAL A 278 24.45 19.39 -8.81
C VAL A 278 23.51 20.58 -8.70
N HIS A 279 22.87 20.71 -7.55
CA HIS A 279 21.91 21.78 -7.28
C HIS A 279 22.40 22.67 -6.14
N PRO A 280 22.22 24.01 -6.25
CA PRO A 280 22.44 24.90 -5.12
C PRO A 280 21.62 24.47 -3.90
N SER A 281 22.16 24.74 -2.71
CA SER A 281 21.50 24.42 -1.44
C SER A 281 21.80 25.49 -0.41
N ASN A 282 20.79 25.82 0.41
CA ASN A 282 20.94 26.70 1.56
C ASN A 282 21.55 26.03 2.80
N VAL A 283 21.97 24.76 2.67
CA VAL A 283 22.67 23.97 3.69
C VAL A 283 23.88 23.26 3.08
N ALA A 284 24.51 23.90 2.10
CA ALA A 284 25.61 23.33 1.31
C ALA A 284 26.77 22.84 2.19
N GLU A 285 27.10 23.56 3.26
CA GLU A 285 28.12 23.24 4.24
C GLU A 285 27.90 21.92 4.98
N LEU A 286 26.66 21.40 4.98
CA LEU A 286 26.28 20.14 5.60
C LEU A 286 26.16 18.99 4.60
N LEU A 287 26.26 19.28 3.30
CA LEU A 287 26.12 18.26 2.26
C LEU A 287 27.44 17.54 2.01
N PRO A 288 27.39 16.24 1.69
CA PRO A 288 28.57 15.52 1.23
C PRO A 288 29.07 16.09 -0.10
N THR A 289 30.38 15.93 -0.36
CA THR A 289 31.05 16.46 -1.55
C THR A 289 30.40 16.02 -2.86
N TRP A 290 29.87 14.79 -2.92
CA TRP A 290 29.18 14.25 -4.08
C TRP A 290 27.81 14.88 -4.37
N LEU A 291 27.32 15.81 -3.54
CA LEU A 291 26.16 16.68 -3.85
C LEU A 291 26.56 18.12 -4.21
N LEU A 292 27.83 18.49 -4.03
CA LEU A 292 28.32 19.85 -4.17
C LEU A 292 29.20 20.02 -5.43
N ASP A 293 30.03 19.02 -5.71
CA ASP A 293 30.96 19.05 -6.84
C ASP A 293 30.48 18.18 -8.00
N LYS A 294 30.61 18.70 -9.23
CA LYS A 294 30.14 18.02 -10.45
C LYS A 294 30.89 16.71 -10.72
N GLN A 295 32.20 16.67 -10.48
CA GLN A 295 33.00 15.47 -10.74
C GLN A 295 32.73 14.39 -9.69
N ALA A 296 32.69 14.76 -8.42
CA ALA A 296 32.31 13.88 -7.33
C ALA A 296 30.87 13.35 -7.47
N HIS A 297 29.93 14.18 -7.90
CA HIS A 297 28.56 13.76 -8.21
C HIS A 297 28.55 12.74 -9.35
N ALA A 298 29.23 13.03 -10.46
CA ALA A 298 29.32 12.11 -11.59
C ALA A 298 29.95 10.76 -11.20
N ALA A 299 31.00 10.76 -10.36
CA ALA A 299 31.59 9.53 -9.84
C ALA A 299 30.62 8.74 -8.95
N ALA A 300 29.90 9.40 -8.04
CA ALA A 300 28.93 8.75 -7.18
C ALA A 300 27.72 8.17 -7.94
N VAL A 301 27.25 8.84 -9.00
CA VAL A 301 26.20 8.32 -9.88
C VAL A 301 26.69 7.09 -10.66
N ARG A 302 27.90 7.13 -11.21
CA ARG A 302 28.49 5.97 -11.92
C ARG A 302 28.69 4.75 -11.00
N GLU A 303 29.16 4.97 -9.78
CA GLU A 303 29.25 3.91 -8.77
C GLU A 303 27.87 3.29 -8.50
N GLU A 304 26.81 4.10 -8.41
CA GLU A 304 25.45 3.59 -8.20
C GLU A 304 24.91 2.84 -9.44
N ILE A 305 25.23 3.28 -10.66
CA ILE A 305 24.95 2.56 -11.90
C ILE A 305 25.61 1.18 -11.87
N GLU A 306 26.91 1.11 -11.56
CA GLU A 306 27.65 -0.17 -11.47
C GLU A 306 27.03 -1.13 -10.44
N ILE A 307 26.52 -0.60 -9.31
CA ILE A 307 25.81 -1.43 -8.32
C ILE A 307 24.51 -2.00 -8.92
N TYR A 308 23.72 -1.19 -9.65
CA TYR A 308 22.50 -1.67 -10.30
C TYR A 308 22.79 -2.68 -11.42
N GLU A 309 23.87 -2.49 -12.19
CA GLU A 309 24.32 -3.46 -13.19
C GLU A 309 24.74 -4.79 -12.55
N GLN A 310 25.44 -4.74 -11.42
CA GLN A 310 25.75 -5.95 -10.64
C GLN A 310 24.48 -6.62 -10.15
N ILE A 311 23.51 -5.87 -9.58
CA ILE A 311 22.22 -6.42 -9.17
C ILE A 311 21.51 -7.10 -10.35
N LEU A 312 21.48 -6.45 -11.52
CA LEU A 312 20.88 -6.99 -12.73
C LEU A 312 21.53 -8.33 -13.12
N ALA A 313 22.86 -8.40 -13.12
CA ALA A 313 23.59 -9.63 -13.44
C ALA A 313 23.27 -10.79 -12.47
N ARG A 314 22.97 -10.52 -11.20
CA ARG A 314 22.53 -11.56 -10.24
C ARG A 314 21.10 -12.00 -10.51
N VAL A 315 20.22 -11.05 -10.80
CA VAL A 315 18.83 -11.33 -11.20
C VAL A 315 18.75 -12.17 -12.47
N GLU A 316 19.60 -11.91 -13.46
CA GLU A 316 19.63 -12.66 -14.72
C GLU A 316 20.02 -14.12 -14.53
N ARG A 317 20.88 -14.41 -13.54
CA ARG A 317 21.27 -15.77 -13.15
C ARG A 317 20.23 -16.48 -12.28
N MET A 318 19.33 -15.72 -11.65
CA MET A 318 18.29 -16.27 -10.78
C MET A 318 17.26 -17.07 -11.58
N SER A 319 16.81 -18.19 -11.01
CA SER A 319 15.78 -19.03 -11.60
C SER A 319 14.37 -18.43 -11.40
N ASP A 320 13.38 -18.98 -12.10
CA ASP A 320 11.97 -18.63 -11.88
C ASP A 320 11.31 -19.44 -10.74
N ALA A 321 12.08 -20.12 -9.88
CA ALA A 321 11.54 -21.06 -8.89
C ALA A 321 10.51 -20.40 -7.96
N ARG A 322 10.79 -19.17 -7.50
CA ARG A 322 9.89 -18.33 -6.70
C ARG A 322 8.55 -18.09 -7.39
N ASP A 323 8.60 -17.59 -8.62
CA ASP A 323 7.43 -17.22 -9.41
C ASP A 323 6.61 -18.45 -9.78
N ARG A 324 7.28 -19.56 -10.15
CA ARG A 324 6.64 -20.87 -10.39
C ARG A 324 6.04 -21.46 -9.12
N GLY A 325 6.65 -21.24 -7.95
CA GLY A 325 6.09 -21.64 -6.66
C GLY A 325 4.76 -20.95 -6.38
N LYS A 326 4.69 -19.63 -6.61
CA LYS A 326 3.44 -18.86 -6.53
C LYS A 326 2.37 -19.38 -7.52
N ALA A 327 2.73 -19.56 -8.79
CA ALA A 327 1.81 -20.10 -9.80
C ALA A 327 1.31 -21.51 -9.44
N ARG A 328 2.19 -22.40 -8.97
CA ARG A 328 1.83 -23.75 -8.50
C ARG A 328 0.86 -23.71 -7.33
N GLN A 329 1.03 -22.76 -6.40
CA GLN A 329 0.09 -22.59 -5.29
C GLN A 329 -1.29 -22.19 -5.80
N LEU A 330 -1.38 -21.25 -6.75
CA LEU A 330 -2.65 -20.87 -7.37
C LEU A 330 -3.32 -22.07 -8.06
N LEU A 331 -2.58 -22.87 -8.83
CA LEU A 331 -3.11 -24.09 -9.47
C LEU A 331 -3.58 -25.12 -8.45
N LYS A 332 -2.83 -25.33 -7.37
CA LYS A 332 -3.21 -26.23 -6.28
C LYS A 332 -4.52 -25.80 -5.65
N LEU A 333 -4.67 -24.52 -5.34
CA LEU A 333 -5.89 -23.97 -4.75
C LEU A 333 -7.06 -24.00 -5.72
N HIS A 334 -6.82 -23.71 -7.00
CA HIS A 334 -7.85 -23.72 -8.03
C HIS A 334 -8.53 -25.08 -8.21
N ARG A 335 -7.89 -26.19 -7.80
CA ARG A 335 -8.51 -27.52 -7.76
C ARG A 335 -9.67 -27.60 -6.76
N ARG A 336 -9.55 -26.90 -5.63
CA ARG A 336 -10.52 -26.87 -4.52
C ARG A 336 -11.44 -25.65 -4.56
N HIS A 337 -10.94 -24.52 -5.01
CA HIS A 337 -11.64 -23.24 -5.07
C HIS A 337 -11.93 -22.91 -6.53
N PRO A 338 -13.19 -23.05 -7.00
CA PRO A 338 -13.53 -22.79 -8.39
C PRO A 338 -13.21 -21.35 -8.80
N SER A 339 -13.41 -20.39 -7.89
CA SER A 339 -13.04 -18.99 -8.09
C SER A 339 -12.09 -18.55 -6.98
N LEU A 340 -10.93 -18.01 -7.35
CA LEU A 340 -9.98 -17.41 -6.42
C LEU A 340 -9.42 -16.11 -6.97
N ILE A 341 -9.01 -15.24 -6.06
CA ILE A 341 -8.33 -13.98 -6.40
C ILE A 341 -6.93 -13.98 -5.80
N ALA A 342 -5.98 -13.41 -6.53
CA ALA A 342 -4.60 -13.24 -6.08
C ALA A 342 -4.15 -11.81 -6.26
N PHE A 343 -3.43 -11.23 -5.30
CA PHE A 343 -3.00 -9.84 -5.31
C PHE A 343 -1.50 -9.68 -5.37
N ASP A 344 -1.02 -8.75 -6.18
CA ASP A 344 0.36 -8.25 -6.18
C ASP A 344 0.37 -6.75 -6.43
N SER A 345 1.30 -6.03 -5.80
CA SER A 345 1.48 -4.58 -6.02
C SER A 345 2.11 -4.29 -7.39
N CYS A 346 2.88 -5.23 -7.96
CA CYS A 346 3.58 -5.07 -9.23
C CYS A 346 2.78 -5.66 -10.39
N LEU A 347 2.32 -4.82 -11.32
CA LEU A 347 1.52 -5.30 -12.46
C LEU A 347 2.28 -6.28 -13.35
N ILE A 348 3.58 -6.06 -13.59
CA ILE A 348 4.39 -6.96 -14.42
C ILE A 348 4.46 -8.37 -13.82
N SER A 349 4.49 -8.48 -12.48
CA SER A 349 4.41 -9.76 -11.78
C SER A 349 3.08 -10.47 -12.04
N LEU A 350 1.95 -9.75 -12.07
CA LEU A 350 0.65 -10.34 -12.39
C LEU A 350 0.62 -10.90 -13.82
N ALA A 351 1.17 -10.16 -14.80
CA ALA A 351 1.26 -10.64 -16.17
C ALA A 351 2.18 -11.86 -16.31
N TRP A 352 3.32 -11.85 -15.60
CA TRP A 352 4.25 -12.97 -15.56
C TRP A 352 3.64 -14.22 -14.93
N ILE A 353 2.98 -14.07 -13.78
CA ILE A 353 2.28 -15.18 -13.12
C ILE A 353 1.16 -15.72 -14.02
N ARG A 354 0.43 -14.86 -14.74
CA ARG A 354 -0.54 -15.32 -15.75
C ARG A 354 0.12 -16.19 -16.81
N ARG A 355 1.27 -15.77 -17.35
CA ARG A 355 2.02 -16.56 -18.35
C ARG A 355 2.43 -17.91 -17.77
N LEU A 356 3.00 -17.94 -16.56
CA LEU A 356 3.40 -19.18 -15.89
C LEU A 356 2.22 -20.14 -15.64
N LEU A 357 1.03 -19.60 -15.31
CA LEU A 357 -0.18 -20.41 -15.16
C LEU A 357 -0.59 -21.07 -16.48
N LEU A 358 -0.60 -20.30 -17.58
CA LEU A 358 -0.96 -20.80 -18.91
C LEU A 358 0.05 -21.84 -19.40
N ASP A 359 1.34 -21.57 -19.23
CA ASP A 359 2.43 -22.48 -19.62
C ASP A 359 2.42 -23.77 -18.78
N SER A 360 1.83 -23.74 -17.58
CA SER A 360 1.62 -24.93 -16.73
C SER A 360 0.34 -25.70 -17.06
N GLY A 361 -0.34 -25.37 -18.16
CA GLY A 361 -1.55 -26.05 -18.63
C GLY A 361 -2.84 -25.64 -17.92
N CYS A 362 -2.93 -24.40 -17.40
CA CYS A 362 -4.17 -23.92 -16.80
C CYS A 362 -5.27 -23.74 -17.87
N GLU A 363 -6.25 -24.64 -17.90
CA GLU A 363 -7.40 -24.58 -18.82
C GLU A 363 -8.46 -23.54 -18.43
N SER A 364 -8.44 -23.09 -17.16
CA SER A 364 -9.41 -22.13 -16.67
C SER A 364 -9.04 -20.70 -17.10
N PRO A 365 -10.04 -19.82 -17.31
CA PRO A 365 -9.77 -18.41 -17.58
C PRO A 365 -8.92 -17.77 -16.48
N VAL A 366 -7.83 -17.10 -16.88
CA VAL A 366 -6.98 -16.29 -16.00
C VAL A 366 -7.03 -14.82 -16.47
N ILE A 367 -7.59 -13.96 -15.62
CA ILE A 367 -7.76 -12.53 -15.93
C ILE A 367 -6.80 -11.70 -15.08
N VAL A 368 -5.99 -10.85 -15.70
CA VAL A 368 -5.26 -9.79 -15.00
C VAL A 368 -6.15 -8.55 -14.95
N ALA A 369 -6.42 -8.07 -13.75
CA ALA A 369 -7.35 -7.00 -13.48
C ALA A 369 -6.58 -5.84 -12.83
N THR A 370 -6.53 -4.72 -13.55
CA THR A 370 -5.75 -3.53 -13.19
C THR A 370 -6.63 -2.29 -13.12
N GLY A 371 -6.19 -1.27 -12.39
CA GLY A 371 -6.90 0.02 -12.31
C GLY A 371 -6.96 0.77 -13.66
N ALA A 372 -6.03 0.47 -14.56
CA ALA A 372 -5.90 1.14 -15.86
C ALA A 372 -6.95 0.67 -16.90
N ASN A 373 -7.61 -0.46 -16.69
CA ASN A 373 -8.58 -1.01 -17.63
C ASN A 373 -9.99 -1.10 -17.01
N PRO A 374 -10.83 -0.07 -17.19
CA PRO A 374 -12.20 -0.04 -16.66
C PRO A 374 -13.08 -1.18 -17.17
N GLN A 375 -12.88 -1.63 -18.43
CA GLN A 375 -13.65 -2.73 -19.01
C GLN A 375 -13.33 -4.05 -18.31
N SER A 376 -12.05 -4.35 -18.10
CA SER A 376 -11.61 -5.53 -17.35
C SER A 376 -12.12 -5.49 -15.90
N ARG A 377 -12.10 -4.32 -15.25
CA ARG A 377 -12.67 -4.12 -13.91
C ARG A 377 -14.16 -4.45 -13.87
N ARG A 378 -14.96 -3.91 -14.80
CA ARG A 378 -16.42 -4.19 -14.90
C ARG A 378 -16.68 -5.66 -15.20
N LYS A 379 -15.91 -6.26 -16.10
CA LYS A 379 -16.01 -7.68 -16.45
C LYS A 379 -15.76 -8.57 -15.23
N VAL A 380 -14.68 -8.33 -14.49
CA VAL A 380 -14.35 -9.09 -13.27
C VAL A 380 -15.43 -8.93 -12.21
N ALA A 381 -15.91 -7.70 -11.97
CA ALA A 381 -16.99 -7.45 -11.02
C ALA A 381 -18.27 -8.24 -11.37
N LYS A 382 -18.63 -8.30 -12.66
CA LYS A 382 -19.77 -9.11 -13.13
C LYS A 382 -19.52 -10.62 -12.96
N LEU A 383 -18.32 -11.09 -13.29
CA LEU A 383 -17.98 -12.52 -13.23
C LEU A 383 -17.90 -13.05 -11.79
N LEU A 384 -17.50 -12.21 -10.83
CA LEU A 384 -17.34 -12.54 -9.41
C LEU A 384 -18.42 -11.95 -8.49
N ALA A 385 -19.48 -11.38 -9.05
CA ALA A 385 -20.67 -11.00 -8.30
C ALA A 385 -21.36 -12.23 -7.67
N PRO A 386 -22.04 -12.07 -6.52
CA PRO A 386 -22.99 -13.06 -6.02
C PRO A 386 -23.99 -13.49 -7.11
N GLY A 387 -24.38 -14.77 -7.13
CA GLY A 387 -25.33 -15.31 -8.12
C GLY A 387 -24.80 -15.49 -9.56
N SER A 388 -23.56 -15.09 -9.86
CA SER A 388 -22.93 -15.29 -11.18
C SER A 388 -22.91 -16.78 -11.59
N LYS A 389 -23.04 -17.07 -12.90
CA LYS A 389 -22.95 -18.44 -13.46
C LYS A 389 -21.52 -18.90 -13.78
N THR A 390 -20.49 -18.06 -13.58
CA THR A 390 -19.08 -18.42 -13.83
C THR A 390 -18.68 -19.68 -13.05
N ARG A 391 -18.25 -20.74 -13.74
CA ARG A 391 -17.87 -21.99 -13.04
C ARG A 391 -16.50 -21.92 -12.42
N ARG A 392 -15.48 -21.55 -13.20
CA ARG A 392 -14.08 -21.50 -12.75
C ARG A 392 -13.36 -20.26 -13.25
N LEU A 393 -12.63 -19.58 -12.39
CA LEU A 393 -11.92 -18.34 -12.72
C LEU A 393 -10.77 -18.05 -11.75
N ILE A 394 -9.60 -17.69 -12.28
CA ILE A 394 -8.51 -17.08 -11.50
C ILE A 394 -8.43 -15.60 -11.87
N VAL A 395 -8.46 -14.72 -10.87
CA VAL A 395 -8.26 -13.28 -11.10
C VAL A 395 -6.99 -12.81 -10.39
N LEU A 396 -6.09 -12.22 -11.16
CA LEU A 396 -4.87 -11.60 -10.69
C LEU A 396 -5.10 -10.09 -10.58
N CYS A 397 -5.16 -9.58 -9.37
CA CYS A 397 -5.60 -8.24 -9.04
C CYS A 397 -4.42 -7.34 -8.65
N SER A 398 -4.37 -6.15 -9.23
CA SER A 398 -3.54 -5.07 -8.68
C SER A 398 -4.19 -4.43 -7.45
N ASP A 399 -3.44 -3.68 -6.66
CA ASP A 399 -3.98 -2.91 -5.53
C ASP A 399 -5.09 -1.93 -5.92
N ALA A 400 -5.16 -1.45 -7.16
CA ALA A 400 -6.26 -0.59 -7.60
C ALA A 400 -7.65 -1.29 -7.55
N LEU A 401 -7.67 -2.61 -7.39
CA LEU A 401 -8.88 -3.42 -7.24
C LEU A 401 -9.15 -3.85 -5.79
N SER A 402 -8.34 -3.41 -4.83
CA SER A 402 -8.59 -3.65 -3.40
C SER A 402 -9.77 -2.81 -2.85
N GLU A 403 -10.32 -1.90 -3.65
CA GLU A 403 -11.41 -0.99 -3.28
C GLU A 403 -12.50 -0.95 -4.37
N GLY A 404 -13.75 -0.68 -3.97
CA GLY A 404 -14.84 -0.33 -4.88
C GLY A 404 -15.33 -1.40 -5.87
N ILE A 405 -15.05 -2.69 -5.64
CA ILE A 405 -15.65 -3.82 -6.39
C ILE A 405 -16.00 -4.99 -5.47
N ASN A 406 -17.02 -5.77 -5.87
CA ASN A 406 -17.49 -6.97 -5.18
C ASN A 406 -16.87 -8.20 -5.84
N LEU A 407 -16.10 -9.00 -5.08
CA LEU A 407 -15.44 -10.23 -5.57
C LEU A 407 -15.83 -11.46 -4.75
N GLN A 408 -16.96 -11.40 -4.05
CA GLN A 408 -17.40 -12.36 -3.00
C GLN A 408 -17.61 -13.78 -3.49
N LYS A 409 -17.81 -13.97 -4.79
CA LYS A 409 -17.87 -15.31 -5.35
C LYS A 409 -16.56 -16.09 -5.21
N ALA A 410 -15.43 -15.41 -5.08
CA ALA A 410 -14.17 -16.09 -4.78
C ALA A 410 -14.16 -16.59 -3.33
N SER A 411 -13.75 -17.84 -3.13
CA SER A 411 -13.64 -18.47 -1.80
C SER A 411 -12.22 -18.47 -1.24
N ALA A 412 -11.25 -17.98 -2.00
CA ALA A 412 -9.86 -17.84 -1.55
C ALA A 412 -9.22 -16.55 -2.06
N VAL A 413 -8.41 -15.94 -1.19
CA VAL A 413 -7.55 -14.79 -1.48
C VAL A 413 -6.10 -15.20 -1.29
N VAL A 414 -5.27 -14.95 -2.29
CA VAL A 414 -3.83 -15.26 -2.24
C VAL A 414 -3.03 -13.98 -2.36
N MET A 415 -2.22 -13.67 -1.35
CA MET A 415 -1.25 -12.59 -1.43
C MET A 415 -0.02 -13.12 -2.18
N LEU A 416 0.31 -12.57 -3.35
CA LEU A 416 1.53 -12.92 -4.10
C LEU A 416 2.75 -12.14 -3.60
N ASP A 417 2.50 -11.00 -2.96
CA ASP A 417 3.47 -10.19 -2.24
C ASP A 417 2.98 -9.90 -0.80
N MET A 418 3.89 -9.54 0.09
CA MET A 418 3.53 -9.08 1.43
C MET A 418 3.14 -7.60 1.41
N PRO A 419 1.90 -7.23 1.80
CA PRO A 419 1.47 -5.84 1.88
C PRO A 419 2.36 -5.00 2.81
N SER A 420 2.66 -3.77 2.41
CA SER A 420 3.54 -2.88 3.19
C SER A 420 2.86 -2.29 4.44
N VAL A 421 1.53 -2.23 4.44
CA VAL A 421 0.68 -1.71 5.53
C VAL A 421 -0.58 -2.55 5.68
N ILE A 422 -1.11 -2.65 6.90
CA ILE A 422 -2.25 -3.51 7.28
C ILE A 422 -3.49 -3.22 6.44
N ARG A 423 -3.75 -1.93 6.22
CA ARG A 423 -4.88 -1.49 5.39
C ARG A 423 -4.93 -2.18 4.04
N VAL A 424 -3.80 -2.28 3.35
CA VAL A 424 -3.77 -2.92 2.02
C VAL A 424 -4.19 -4.38 2.14
N ALA A 425 -3.75 -5.10 3.18
CA ALA A 425 -4.19 -6.46 3.43
C ALA A 425 -5.69 -6.55 3.73
N GLU A 426 -6.21 -5.69 4.61
CA GLU A 426 -7.63 -5.69 4.99
C GLU A 426 -8.53 -5.34 3.81
N GLN A 427 -8.12 -4.39 2.95
CA GLN A 427 -8.85 -4.02 1.74
C GLN A 427 -8.88 -5.17 0.72
N ARG A 428 -7.74 -5.86 0.53
CA ARG A 428 -7.63 -7.06 -0.32
C ARG A 428 -8.52 -8.19 0.20
N ILE A 429 -8.50 -8.49 1.50
CA ILE A 429 -9.33 -9.54 2.13
C ILE A 429 -10.83 -9.15 2.09
N GLY A 430 -11.16 -7.88 2.37
CA GLY A 430 -12.51 -7.34 2.32
C GLY A 430 -13.18 -7.39 0.94
N ARG A 431 -12.46 -7.82 -0.11
CA ARG A 431 -13.06 -8.10 -1.41
C ARG A 431 -13.91 -9.36 -1.43
N VAL A 432 -13.54 -10.36 -0.62
CA VAL A 432 -14.32 -11.61 -0.46
C VAL A 432 -15.08 -11.63 0.87
N ASP A 433 -14.52 -10.97 1.88
CA ASP A 433 -15.05 -10.99 3.24
C ASP A 433 -16.12 -9.91 3.45
N ARG A 434 -17.37 -10.31 3.21
CA ARG A 434 -18.54 -9.44 3.27
C ARG A 434 -19.77 -10.19 3.77
N LEU A 435 -20.77 -9.45 4.21
CA LEU A 435 -21.96 -9.97 4.89
C LEU A 435 -22.79 -10.92 4.01
N ASN A 436 -22.97 -10.61 2.72
CA ASN A 436 -23.65 -11.49 1.76
C ASN A 436 -22.63 -12.36 0.99
N SER A 437 -21.59 -12.85 1.68
CA SER A 437 -20.69 -13.86 1.11
C SER A 437 -21.47 -15.15 0.86
N PRO A 438 -21.37 -15.76 -0.34
CA PRO A 438 -21.99 -17.06 -0.60
C PRO A 438 -21.23 -18.22 0.09
N HIS A 439 -20.08 -17.93 0.71
CA HIS A 439 -19.24 -18.92 1.37
C HIS A 439 -19.32 -18.76 2.89
N ALA A 440 -19.51 -19.87 3.60
CA ALA A 440 -19.40 -19.90 5.06
C ALA A 440 -17.95 -19.70 5.54
N ARG A 441 -16.96 -20.06 4.71
CA ARG A 441 -15.53 -19.93 4.99
C ARG A 441 -14.77 -19.39 3.79
N VAL A 442 -13.79 -18.52 4.04
CA VAL A 442 -12.85 -18.04 3.02
C VAL A 442 -11.42 -18.33 3.47
N GLU A 443 -10.60 -18.77 2.53
CA GLU A 443 -9.18 -19.03 2.79
C GLU A 443 -8.32 -17.81 2.43
N ILE A 444 -7.37 -17.46 3.30
CA ILE A 444 -6.46 -16.33 3.10
C ILE A 444 -5.04 -16.86 3.13
N TRP A 445 -4.35 -16.78 2.00
CA TRP A 445 -3.02 -17.36 1.80
C TRP A 445 -1.95 -16.29 1.75
N TRP A 446 -0.92 -16.44 2.59
CA TRP A 446 0.21 -15.52 2.71
C TRP A 446 1.51 -16.19 2.24
N PRO A 447 2.40 -15.48 1.53
CA PRO A 447 3.69 -16.02 1.16
C PRO A 447 4.55 -16.16 2.41
N LYS A 448 5.18 -17.31 2.58
CA LYS A 448 6.22 -17.52 3.58
C LYS A 448 7.57 -17.26 2.92
N ASP A 449 7.95 -15.99 2.88
CA ASP A 449 9.21 -15.57 2.27
C ASP A 449 10.41 -16.12 3.04
N SER A 450 11.41 -16.61 2.31
CA SER A 450 12.71 -16.94 2.90
C SER A 450 13.40 -15.67 3.42
N PRO A 451 14.33 -15.79 4.39
CA PRO A 451 14.99 -14.63 4.99
C PRO A 451 15.65 -13.70 3.98
N SER A 452 16.22 -14.23 2.90
CA SER A 452 16.91 -13.47 1.85
C SER A 452 15.94 -12.66 0.96
N PHE A 453 14.64 -12.98 0.94
CA PHE A 453 13.62 -12.18 0.25
C PHE A 453 12.75 -11.34 1.20
N ALA A 454 12.71 -11.67 2.49
CA ALA A 454 11.92 -10.96 3.49
C ALA A 454 12.40 -9.52 3.71
N LEU A 455 11.46 -8.62 4.03
CA LEU A 455 11.76 -7.22 4.34
C LEU A 455 11.67 -6.95 5.84
N LYS A 456 12.53 -6.06 6.36
CA LYS A 456 12.45 -5.60 7.76
C LYS A 456 11.10 -4.95 8.11
N THR A 457 10.33 -4.53 7.11
CA THR A 457 8.97 -3.98 7.28
C THR A 457 7.96 -5.03 7.70
N ASP A 458 8.20 -6.30 7.45
CA ASP A 458 7.23 -7.38 7.67
C ASP A 458 7.01 -7.59 9.19
N ALA A 459 8.09 -7.52 9.98
CA ALA A 459 8.00 -7.53 11.45
C ALA A 459 7.21 -6.31 11.99
N LYS A 460 7.38 -5.13 11.37
CA LYS A 460 6.61 -3.93 11.74
C LYS A 460 5.14 -4.08 11.39
N PHE A 461 4.81 -4.72 10.26
CA PHE A 461 3.44 -5.02 9.86
C PHE A 461 2.74 -5.88 10.92
N ILE A 462 3.36 -7.00 11.32
CA ILE A 462 2.80 -7.93 12.33
C ILE A 462 2.60 -7.23 13.67
N ARG A 463 3.59 -6.44 14.11
CA ARG A 463 3.49 -5.67 15.35
C ARG A 463 2.35 -4.66 15.31
N ARG A 464 2.24 -3.89 14.23
CA ARG A 464 1.16 -2.91 14.06
C ARG A 464 -0.21 -3.58 14.09
N HIS A 465 -0.37 -4.78 13.53
CA HIS A 465 -1.67 -5.47 13.53
C HIS A 465 -2.14 -5.76 14.96
N ARG A 466 -1.19 -6.19 15.82
CA ARG A 466 -1.47 -6.38 17.25
C ARG A 466 -1.82 -5.06 17.94
N ASP A 467 -1.10 -3.98 17.64
CA ASP A 467 -1.39 -2.66 18.24
C ASP A 467 -2.75 -2.09 17.80
N VAL A 468 -3.16 -2.28 16.54
CA VAL A 468 -4.48 -1.83 16.03
C VAL A 468 -5.62 -2.55 16.76
N ALA A 469 -5.57 -3.88 16.86
CA ALA A 469 -6.53 -4.65 17.64
C ALA A 469 -6.51 -4.24 19.12
N ALA A 470 -5.33 -4.03 19.69
CA ALA A 470 -5.22 -3.59 21.07
C ALA A 470 -5.70 -2.15 21.33
N ILE A 471 -5.87 -1.28 20.33
CA ILE A 471 -6.37 0.09 20.54
C ILE A 471 -7.86 0.16 20.25
N LEU A 472 -8.31 -0.40 19.14
CA LEU A 472 -9.68 -0.25 18.66
C LEU A 472 -10.66 -1.30 19.22
N GLY A 473 -10.16 -2.37 19.86
CA GLY A 473 -10.92 -3.58 20.20
C GLY A 473 -11.00 -4.49 18.99
#